data_AF-A0A8S3VAZ4-F1
#
_entry.id   AF-A0A8S3VAZ4-F1
#
_cell.length_a   1.000
_cell.length_b   1.000
_cell.length_c   1.000
_cell.angle_alpha   90.00
_cell.angle_beta   90.00
_cell.angle_gamma   90.00
#
_symmetry.space_group_name_H-M   'P 1'
#
loop_
_entity.id
_entity.type
_entity.pdbx_description
1 polymer ?
#
loop_
_entity_poly.entity_id
_entity_poly.type
_entity_poly.pdbx_seq_one_letter_code
_entity_poly.pdbx_strand_id
1 'polypeptide(L)'
;MVLNIYSIALVNCFLLDDLTTVHIFVSPNGSDSNRGRDIWNPLRTIEKALLQIVEPGTKNKDVIIELRSGYYELQSTLKIKHTGPRRLTIRASRDQDVHITGGKRIPSSAFKRVTESMALQRLPSTSRNKVLQVRLSDVGVTNLGTITDYGYYIKRLAALEVFENNKPLTLAKHPNKGYININTTYSDKKSFTYDSDQPKQWHHENDVWAHGFWYWSWSDRAYKVQHLDPEKRNITLSKPPLYGIKKGHYDASALSKGGYSKQGGYFRFVNVMSELDEPGDYYVDRERGILYVWPSNSVPYKDSDKIYVSIVPTCIE
;
A
#
# COMPACT_ATOMS: atom_id res chain seq x y z
N MET A 1 90.00 -2.80 -7.85
CA MET A 1 89.59 -2.65 -9.27
C MET A 1 88.90 -3.94 -9.64
N VAL A 2 87.58 -4.10 -9.74
CA VAL A 2 86.41 -3.20 -9.83
C VAL A 2 85.28 -3.89 -9.04
N LEU A 3 84.61 -3.15 -8.17
CA LEU A 3 83.32 -3.54 -7.58
C LEU A 3 82.25 -3.40 -8.68
N ASN A 4 81.40 -4.39 -8.89
CA ASN A 4 80.16 -4.17 -9.63
C ASN A 4 78.99 -4.86 -8.93
N ILE A 5 78.16 -4.02 -8.31
CA ILE A 5 76.93 -4.38 -7.62
C ILE A 5 75.83 -4.36 -8.70
N TYR A 6 75.29 -5.52 -9.05
CA TYR A 6 74.07 -5.58 -9.84
C TYR A 6 72.87 -5.44 -8.90
N SER A 7 72.35 -4.21 -8.82
CA SER A 7 71.06 -3.91 -8.21
C SER A 7 69.94 -4.63 -8.97
N ILE A 8 69.36 -5.66 -8.35
CA ILE A 8 68.10 -6.26 -8.79
C ILE A 8 66.98 -5.30 -8.38
N ALA A 9 66.49 -4.51 -9.32
CA ALA A 9 65.26 -3.74 -9.15
C ALA A 9 64.07 -4.70 -9.24
N LEU A 10 63.63 -5.22 -8.10
CA LEU A 10 62.32 -5.83 -7.94
C LEU A 10 61.27 -4.72 -8.07
N VAL A 11 60.80 -4.49 -9.29
CA VAL A 11 59.58 -3.71 -9.53
C VAL A 11 58.41 -4.59 -9.06
N ASN A 12 58.09 -4.48 -7.77
CA ASN A 12 56.78 -4.87 -7.27
C ASN A 12 55.76 -3.91 -7.89
N CYS A 13 55.28 -4.28 -9.07
CA CYS A 13 54.13 -3.64 -9.68
C CYS A 13 52.89 -4.10 -8.88
N PHE A 14 52.68 -3.50 -7.71
CA PHE A 14 51.34 -3.44 -7.14
C PHE A 14 50.51 -2.67 -8.15
N LEU A 15 49.72 -3.38 -8.95
CA LEU A 15 48.53 -2.82 -9.56
C LEU A 15 47.64 -2.36 -8.41
N LEU A 16 47.84 -1.13 -7.94
CA LEU A 16 46.79 -0.38 -7.27
C LEU A 16 45.72 -0.18 -8.33
N ASP A 17 44.74 -1.08 -8.35
CA ASP A 17 43.42 -0.76 -8.85
C ASP A 17 42.89 0.38 -7.98
N ASP A 18 43.27 1.62 -8.28
CA ASP A 18 42.53 2.77 -7.82
C ASP A 18 41.26 2.87 -8.67
N LEU A 19 40.38 1.89 -8.46
CA LEU A 19 39.00 2.03 -8.83
C LEU A 19 38.47 3.22 -8.01
N THR A 20 38.33 4.34 -8.70
CA THR A 20 37.68 5.56 -8.18
C THR A 20 36.23 5.29 -7.79
N THR A 21 35.68 4.16 -8.25
CA THR A 21 34.31 3.70 -8.00
C THR A 21 34.29 2.35 -7.26
N VAL A 22 33.54 2.28 -6.16
CA VAL A 22 33.27 1.06 -5.40
C VAL A 22 31.91 0.50 -5.81
N HIS A 23 31.87 -0.78 -6.16
CA HIS A 23 30.62 -1.50 -6.41
C HIS A 23 30.16 -2.24 -5.15
N ILE A 24 28.88 -2.11 -4.82
CA ILE A 24 28.20 -2.83 -3.75
C ILE A 24 27.02 -3.58 -4.34
N PHE A 25 27.04 -4.90 -4.31
CA PHE A 25 25.96 -5.75 -4.81
C PHE A 25 24.98 -6.07 -3.70
N VAL A 26 23.69 -5.92 -3.99
CA VAL A 26 22.57 -6.25 -3.08
C VAL A 26 21.62 -7.19 -3.79
N SER A 27 21.06 -8.17 -3.08
CA SER A 27 20.08 -9.13 -3.60
C SER A 27 19.10 -9.55 -2.50
N PRO A 28 17.80 -9.77 -2.80
CA PRO A 28 16.86 -10.26 -1.79
C PRO A 28 17.25 -11.63 -1.20
N ASN A 29 18.03 -12.42 -1.94
CA ASN A 29 18.57 -13.72 -1.51
C ASN A 29 19.98 -13.63 -0.90
N GLY A 30 20.52 -12.41 -0.73
CA GLY A 30 21.84 -12.18 -0.14
C GLY A 30 21.85 -12.27 1.38
N SER A 31 22.97 -11.87 1.99
CA SER A 31 23.13 -11.79 3.45
C SER A 31 23.82 -10.50 3.87
N ASP A 32 23.30 -9.82 4.89
CA ASP A 32 23.93 -8.61 5.45
C ASP A 32 25.20 -8.89 6.26
N SER A 33 25.55 -10.17 6.46
CA SER A 33 26.87 -10.60 6.94
C SER A 33 27.95 -10.50 5.86
N ASN A 34 27.56 -10.42 4.57
CA ASN A 34 28.50 -10.30 3.47
C ASN A 34 29.06 -8.88 3.36
N ARG A 35 30.17 -8.72 2.63
CA ARG A 35 30.66 -7.39 2.24
C ARG A 35 29.93 -6.82 1.03
N GLY A 36 29.36 -7.67 0.17
CA GLY A 36 28.70 -7.22 -1.07
C GLY A 36 29.65 -6.66 -2.10
N ARG A 37 30.94 -7.06 -2.11
CA ARG A 37 31.94 -6.56 -3.09
C ARG A 37 32.00 -7.38 -4.38
N ASP A 38 31.28 -8.49 -4.43
CA ASP A 38 31.16 -9.35 -5.59
C ASP A 38 29.73 -9.86 -5.72
N ILE A 39 29.39 -10.36 -6.91
CA ILE A 39 28.03 -10.81 -7.25
C ILE A 39 27.62 -12.10 -6.53
N TRP A 40 28.56 -12.90 -6.04
CA TRP A 40 28.29 -14.20 -5.43
C TRP A 40 27.96 -14.07 -3.94
N ASN A 41 28.49 -13.03 -3.30
CA ASN A 41 28.25 -12.71 -1.90
C ASN A 41 27.60 -11.32 -1.73
N PRO A 42 26.41 -11.08 -2.32
CA PRO A 42 25.75 -9.79 -2.20
C PRO A 42 25.22 -9.56 -0.77
N LEU A 43 25.07 -8.29 -0.41
CA LEU A 43 24.28 -7.88 0.74
C LEU A 43 22.81 -8.28 0.55
N ARG A 44 22.05 -8.34 1.65
CA ARG A 44 20.61 -8.57 1.57
C ARG A 44 19.83 -7.27 1.42
N THR A 45 20.24 -6.23 2.15
CA THR A 45 19.47 -4.98 2.29
C THR A 45 20.17 -3.77 1.71
N ILE A 46 19.37 -2.82 1.21
CA ILE A 46 19.86 -1.54 0.68
C ILE A 46 20.37 -0.68 1.83
N GLU A 47 19.72 -0.76 2.99
CA GLU A 47 20.11 -0.11 4.24
C GLU A 47 21.55 -0.49 4.62
N LYS A 48 21.90 -1.77 4.58
CA LYS A 48 23.26 -2.21 4.87
C LYS A 48 24.26 -1.67 3.85
N ALA A 49 23.89 -1.60 2.58
CA ALA A 49 24.74 -1.01 1.55
C ALA A 49 24.97 0.50 1.77
N LEU A 50 23.92 1.23 2.15
CA LEU A 50 24.01 2.66 2.50
C LEU A 50 24.91 2.90 3.73
N LEU A 51 24.90 2.03 4.73
CA LEU A 51 25.82 2.14 5.87
C LEU A 51 27.29 1.99 5.45
N GLN A 52 27.57 1.20 4.41
CA GLN A 52 28.93 1.01 3.94
C GLN A 52 29.49 2.21 3.17
N ILE A 53 28.69 3.17 2.70
CA ILE A 53 29.19 4.29 1.88
C ILE A 53 29.97 5.35 2.69
N VAL A 54 29.90 5.28 4.02
CA VAL A 54 30.59 6.19 4.94
C VAL A 54 31.80 5.55 5.62
N GLU A 55 32.09 4.28 5.32
CA GLU A 55 33.23 3.56 5.88
C GLU A 55 34.58 4.09 5.35
N PRO A 56 35.69 3.96 6.10
CA PRO A 56 36.99 4.49 5.68
C PRO A 56 37.44 4.09 4.28
N GLY A 57 37.13 2.87 3.83
CA GLY A 57 37.50 2.36 2.51
C GLY A 57 36.64 2.83 1.33
N THR A 58 35.52 3.52 1.60
CA THR A 58 34.52 3.90 0.59
C THR A 58 34.14 5.39 0.67
N LYS A 59 34.31 6.03 1.82
CA LYS A 59 33.83 7.40 2.13
C LYS A 59 34.30 8.50 1.16
N ASN A 60 35.40 8.27 0.45
CA ASN A 60 36.01 9.22 -0.49
C ASN A 60 35.95 8.74 -1.95
N LYS A 61 35.20 7.67 -2.25
CA LYS A 61 35.08 7.08 -3.58
C LYS A 61 33.67 7.26 -4.12
N ASP A 62 33.52 7.26 -5.45
CA ASP A 62 32.21 7.08 -6.06
C ASP A 62 31.67 5.70 -5.67
N VAL A 63 30.37 5.56 -5.45
CA VAL A 63 29.76 4.29 -5.05
C VAL A 63 28.59 3.96 -5.96
N ILE A 64 28.61 2.74 -6.49
CA ILE A 64 27.50 2.14 -7.22
C ILE A 64 26.92 1.01 -6.37
N ILE A 65 25.69 1.16 -5.91
CA ILE A 65 24.90 0.09 -5.32
C ILE A 65 24.11 -0.57 -6.46
N GLU A 66 24.51 -1.79 -6.81
CA GLU A 66 23.87 -2.62 -7.85
C GLU A 66 22.87 -3.58 -7.23
N LEU A 67 21.60 -3.35 -7.53
CA LEU A 67 20.48 -4.15 -7.05
C LEU A 67 20.24 -5.30 -8.02
N ARG A 68 20.24 -6.53 -7.51
CA ARG A 68 19.84 -7.72 -8.27
C ARG A 68 18.33 -7.86 -8.32
N SER A 69 17.82 -8.63 -9.27
CA SER A 69 16.39 -8.80 -9.51
C SER A 69 15.64 -9.24 -8.26
N GLY A 70 14.41 -8.73 -8.12
CA GLY A 70 13.48 -9.11 -7.08
C GLY A 70 12.89 -7.94 -6.30
N TYR A 71 12.18 -8.29 -5.22
CA TYR A 71 11.47 -7.35 -4.35
C TYR A 71 12.27 -7.10 -3.09
N TYR A 72 12.54 -5.83 -2.81
CA TYR A 72 13.20 -5.36 -1.59
C TYR A 72 12.12 -4.81 -0.68
N GLU A 73 11.63 -5.65 0.22
CA GLU A 73 10.61 -5.32 1.22
C GLU A 73 11.22 -4.49 2.34
N LEU A 74 10.93 -3.20 2.32
CA LEU A 74 11.42 -2.27 3.32
C LEU A 74 10.73 -2.50 4.67
N GLN A 75 11.51 -2.56 5.74
CA GLN A 75 10.98 -2.56 7.11
C GLN A 75 10.73 -1.13 7.60
N SER A 76 11.38 -0.14 6.99
CA SER A 76 11.27 1.28 7.29
C SER A 76 11.72 2.12 6.09
N THR A 77 11.40 3.41 6.08
CA THR A 77 11.86 4.35 5.04
C THR A 77 13.38 4.33 4.90
N LEU A 78 13.87 4.14 3.67
CA LEU A 78 15.28 4.27 3.32
C LEU A 78 15.71 5.73 3.47
N LYS A 79 16.65 6.00 4.37
CA LYS A 79 17.23 7.33 4.55
C LYS A 79 18.50 7.48 3.72
N ILE A 80 18.44 8.25 2.64
CA ILE A 80 19.60 8.49 1.79
C ILE A 80 20.26 9.80 2.22
N LYS A 81 21.26 9.69 3.10
CA LYS A 81 22.10 10.84 3.50
C LYS A 81 23.38 10.84 2.68
N HIS A 82 23.51 11.81 1.77
CA HIS A 82 24.71 11.97 0.94
C HIS A 82 25.10 13.46 0.85
N THR A 83 26.27 13.80 1.40
CA THR A 83 26.71 15.20 1.58
C THR A 83 28.10 15.48 1.02
N GLY A 84 28.70 14.55 0.27
CA GLY A 84 30.05 14.68 -0.30
C GLY A 84 30.06 14.96 -1.80
N PRO A 85 31.20 15.40 -2.38
CA PRO A 85 31.33 15.66 -3.83
C PRO A 85 31.30 14.39 -4.69
N ARG A 86 31.45 13.21 -4.05
CA ARG A 86 31.40 11.89 -4.69
C ARG A 86 30.00 11.56 -5.21
N ARG A 87 29.91 10.71 -6.22
CA ARG A 87 28.65 10.21 -6.78
C ARG A 87 28.18 8.97 -6.03
N LEU A 88 26.90 8.96 -5.62
CA LEU A 88 26.19 7.75 -5.23
C LEU A 88 25.21 7.38 -6.35
N THR A 89 25.31 6.17 -6.89
CA THR A 89 24.35 5.63 -7.86
C THR A 89 23.73 4.38 -7.28
N ILE A 90 22.41 4.36 -7.14
CA ILE A 90 21.64 3.16 -6.78
C ILE A 90 20.88 2.76 -8.04
N ARG A 91 21.18 1.58 -8.58
CA ARG A 91 20.59 1.13 -9.85
C ARG A 91 20.33 -0.36 -9.84
N ALA A 92 19.38 -0.78 -10.66
CA ALA A 92 19.28 -2.18 -11.03
C ALA A 92 20.55 -2.63 -11.76
N SER A 93 20.94 -3.88 -11.53
CA SER A 93 21.90 -4.59 -12.37
C SER A 93 21.34 -4.67 -13.80
N ARG A 94 22.22 -4.73 -14.80
CA ARG A 94 21.82 -4.68 -16.22
C ARG A 94 20.72 -5.70 -16.55
N ASP A 95 19.64 -5.21 -17.18
CA ASP A 95 18.47 -5.99 -17.61
C ASP A 95 17.73 -6.75 -16.48
N GLN A 96 17.89 -6.31 -15.23
CA GLN A 96 17.22 -6.92 -14.07
C GLN A 96 16.06 -6.06 -13.58
N ASP A 97 14.94 -6.74 -13.31
CA ASP A 97 13.73 -6.13 -12.77
C ASP A 97 13.79 -6.02 -11.24
N VAL A 98 13.78 -4.79 -10.72
CA VAL A 98 13.99 -4.46 -9.31
C VAL A 98 12.82 -3.64 -8.77
N HIS A 99 12.23 -4.10 -7.68
CA HIS A 99 11.11 -3.45 -7.02
C HIS A 99 11.49 -3.09 -5.59
N ILE A 100 11.57 -1.81 -5.26
CA ILE A 100 11.71 -1.34 -3.88
C ILE A 100 10.30 -1.05 -3.36
N THR A 101 9.87 -1.77 -2.32
CA THR A 101 8.48 -1.73 -1.88
C THR A 101 8.36 -1.48 -0.39
N GLY A 102 7.44 -0.58 -0.03
CA GLY A 102 6.96 -0.40 1.34
C GLY A 102 5.85 -1.39 1.71
N GLY A 103 5.58 -2.38 0.86
CA GLY A 103 4.64 -3.45 1.12
C GLY A 103 5.34 -4.72 1.61
N LYS A 104 4.58 -5.56 2.30
CA LYS A 104 5.00 -6.88 2.77
C LYS A 104 4.23 -7.97 2.03
N ARG A 105 4.93 -8.98 1.52
CA ARG A 105 4.29 -10.11 0.86
C ARG A 105 3.59 -11.00 1.89
N ILE A 106 2.35 -11.36 1.60
CA ILE A 106 1.63 -12.41 2.31
C ILE A 106 1.74 -13.70 1.49
N PRO A 107 2.28 -14.80 2.04
CA PRO A 107 2.33 -16.07 1.34
C PRO A 107 0.93 -16.56 0.96
N SER A 108 0.73 -17.04 -0.27
CA SER A 108 -0.55 -17.56 -0.75
C SER A 108 -1.12 -18.66 0.17
N SER A 109 -0.24 -19.50 0.73
CA SER A 109 -0.57 -20.57 1.67
C SER A 109 -1.07 -20.09 3.04
N ALA A 110 -0.88 -18.81 3.39
CA ALA A 110 -1.41 -18.25 4.64
C ALA A 110 -2.92 -17.98 4.56
N PHE A 111 -3.47 -17.85 3.35
CA PHE A 111 -4.89 -17.63 3.12
C PHE A 111 -5.68 -18.92 3.26
N LYS A 112 -6.74 -18.87 4.07
CA LYS A 112 -7.64 -19.99 4.35
C LYS A 112 -9.06 -19.62 3.95
N ARG A 113 -9.91 -20.60 3.68
CA ARG A 113 -11.36 -20.33 3.50
C ARG A 113 -11.96 -19.79 4.79
N VAL A 114 -12.92 -18.89 4.66
CA VAL A 114 -13.73 -18.44 5.78
C VAL A 114 -14.59 -19.59 6.29
N THR A 115 -14.52 -19.86 7.59
CA THR A 115 -15.26 -20.96 8.24
C THR A 115 -16.06 -20.52 9.45
N GLU A 116 -15.74 -19.36 10.01
CA GLU A 116 -16.44 -18.83 11.18
C GLU A 116 -17.85 -18.37 10.83
N SER A 117 -18.85 -18.86 11.57
CA SER A 117 -20.26 -18.59 11.30
C SER A 117 -20.61 -17.09 11.29
N MET A 118 -20.07 -16.30 12.23
CA MET A 118 -20.35 -14.86 12.29
C MET A 118 -19.77 -14.11 11.07
N ALA A 119 -18.58 -14.48 10.61
CA ALA A 119 -17.99 -13.92 9.39
C ALA A 119 -18.78 -14.34 8.14
N LEU A 120 -19.18 -15.61 8.04
CA LEU A 120 -19.96 -16.12 6.92
C LEU A 120 -21.35 -15.49 6.81
N GLN A 121 -21.99 -15.15 7.94
CA GLN A 121 -23.28 -14.47 7.95
C GLN A 121 -23.18 -13.06 7.38
N ARG A 122 -22.07 -12.36 7.62
CA ARG A 122 -21.83 -11.02 7.06
C ARG A 122 -21.55 -11.05 5.56
N LEU A 123 -20.95 -12.12 5.04
CA LEU A 123 -20.63 -12.21 3.62
C LEU A 123 -21.89 -12.43 2.76
N PRO A 124 -22.01 -11.70 1.63
CA PRO A 124 -22.98 -11.99 0.58
C PRO A 124 -22.96 -13.45 0.15
N SER A 125 -24.12 -14.00 -0.19
CA SER A 125 -24.23 -15.37 -0.70
C SER A 125 -23.38 -15.62 -1.95
N THR A 126 -23.19 -14.59 -2.78
CA THR A 126 -22.39 -14.61 -4.02
C THR A 126 -20.88 -14.78 -3.78
N SER A 127 -20.39 -14.30 -2.64
CA SER A 127 -18.96 -14.28 -2.27
C SER A 127 -18.59 -15.30 -1.20
N ARG A 128 -19.55 -15.77 -0.39
CA ARG A 128 -19.33 -16.58 0.81
C ARG A 128 -18.38 -17.78 0.66
N ASN A 129 -18.39 -18.46 -0.49
CA ASN A 129 -17.51 -19.61 -0.77
C ASN A 129 -16.22 -19.26 -1.54
N LYS A 130 -16.02 -17.98 -1.88
CA LYS A 130 -14.89 -17.46 -2.65
C LYS A 130 -13.95 -16.57 -1.83
N VAL A 131 -14.44 -16.02 -0.73
CA VAL A 131 -13.64 -15.21 0.19
C VAL A 131 -12.64 -16.09 0.94
N LEU A 132 -11.40 -15.62 0.96
CA LEU A 132 -10.33 -16.14 1.79
C LEU A 132 -10.05 -15.18 2.94
N GLN A 133 -9.49 -15.70 4.02
CA GLN A 133 -9.07 -14.94 5.18
C GLN A 133 -7.63 -15.24 5.58
N VAL A 134 -6.97 -14.26 6.18
CA VAL A 134 -5.69 -14.43 6.86
C VAL A 134 -5.66 -13.57 8.12
N ARG A 135 -5.16 -14.13 9.22
CA ARG A 135 -4.85 -13.35 10.42
C ARG A 135 -3.52 -12.65 10.19
N LEU A 136 -3.54 -11.33 10.21
CA LEU A 136 -2.39 -10.52 9.79
C LEU A 136 -1.20 -10.64 10.75
N SER A 137 -1.46 -10.86 12.06
CA SER A 137 -0.39 -11.11 13.03
C SER A 137 0.40 -12.38 12.74
N ASP A 138 -0.23 -13.42 12.18
CA ASP A 138 0.43 -14.71 11.89
C ASP A 138 1.46 -14.58 10.77
N VAL A 139 1.32 -13.55 9.93
CA VAL A 139 2.29 -13.17 8.90
C VAL A 139 3.13 -11.97 9.31
N GLY A 140 3.11 -11.59 10.59
CA GLY A 140 3.91 -10.49 11.15
C GLY A 140 3.50 -9.10 10.66
N VAL A 141 2.21 -8.88 10.38
CA VAL A 141 1.62 -7.58 10.07
C VAL A 141 0.75 -7.17 11.26
N THR A 142 1.23 -6.22 12.05
CA THR A 142 0.57 -5.79 13.29
C THR A 142 0.04 -4.36 13.23
N ASN A 143 0.64 -3.51 12.40
CA ASN A 143 0.14 -2.16 12.15
C ASN A 143 -0.79 -2.15 10.93
N LEU A 144 -2.09 -2.07 11.18
CA LEU A 144 -3.13 -2.08 10.13
C LEU A 144 -3.53 -0.67 9.67
N GLY A 145 -2.97 0.34 10.34
CA GLY A 145 -3.46 1.71 10.31
C GLY A 145 -4.92 1.82 10.74
N THR A 146 -5.43 3.05 10.67
CA THR A 146 -6.83 3.36 10.92
C THR A 146 -7.35 4.11 9.71
N ILE A 147 -8.58 3.81 9.29
CA ILE A 147 -9.22 4.67 8.29
C ILE A 147 -9.46 6.01 8.96
N THR A 148 -8.98 7.07 8.31
CA THR A 148 -9.22 8.45 8.69
C THR A 148 -9.91 9.16 7.54
N ASP A 149 -10.44 10.35 7.78
CA ASP A 149 -10.99 11.14 6.68
C ASP A 149 -9.97 11.29 5.55
N TYR A 150 -10.45 11.23 4.32
CA TYR A 150 -9.62 11.37 3.12
C TYR A 150 -10.37 12.07 2.00
N GLY A 151 -9.67 12.40 0.91
CA GLY A 151 -10.19 13.15 -0.22
C GLY A 151 -9.66 14.59 -0.23
N TYR A 152 -10.43 15.49 -0.83
CA TYR A 152 -10.07 16.87 -1.12
C TYR A 152 -9.33 17.59 0.04
N TYR A 153 -8.08 18.02 -0.21
CA TYR A 153 -7.17 18.70 0.73
C TYR A 153 -6.82 17.94 2.03
N ILE A 154 -7.01 16.63 2.10
CA ILE A 154 -6.59 15.85 3.27
C ILE A 154 -5.32 15.07 2.95
N LYS A 155 -4.20 15.47 3.57
CA LYS A 155 -3.00 14.64 3.66
C LYS A 155 -3.16 13.70 4.85
N ARG A 156 -2.98 12.41 4.62
CA ARG A 156 -3.09 11.37 5.65
C ARG A 156 -2.11 10.24 5.34
N LEU A 157 -1.83 9.44 6.35
CA LEU A 157 -1.38 8.07 6.13
C LEU A 157 -2.58 7.22 5.72
N ALA A 158 -2.44 6.46 4.64
CA ALA A 158 -3.43 5.47 4.27
C ALA A 158 -3.49 4.39 5.36
N ALA A 159 -4.67 3.81 5.57
CA ALA A 159 -4.74 2.55 6.30
C ALA A 159 -4.16 1.45 5.40
N LEU A 160 -3.95 0.25 5.96
CA LEU A 160 -3.45 -0.89 5.18
C LEU A 160 -4.28 -1.10 3.90
N GLU A 161 -3.59 -1.13 2.76
CA GLU A 161 -4.11 -1.41 1.43
C GLU A 161 -3.59 -2.77 0.96
N VAL A 162 -4.35 -3.42 0.09
CA VAL A 162 -4.04 -4.77 -0.42
C VAL A 162 -3.80 -4.70 -1.93
N PHE A 163 -2.78 -5.40 -2.39
CA PHE A 163 -2.42 -5.50 -3.80
C PHE A 163 -2.34 -6.96 -4.21
N GLU A 164 -2.94 -7.31 -5.34
CA GLU A 164 -2.84 -8.62 -5.97
C GLU A 164 -2.19 -8.45 -7.33
N ASN A 165 -1.07 -9.14 -7.57
CA ASN A 165 -0.37 -9.16 -8.86
C ASN A 165 -0.10 -7.74 -9.41
N ASN A 166 0.42 -6.87 -8.54
CA ASN A 166 0.72 -5.45 -8.79
C ASN A 166 -0.48 -4.55 -9.09
N LYS A 167 -1.72 -5.00 -8.80
CA LYS A 167 -2.94 -4.19 -8.91
C LYS A 167 -3.55 -3.97 -7.53
N PRO A 168 -4.00 -2.74 -7.20
CA PRO A 168 -4.70 -2.51 -5.94
C PRO A 168 -6.03 -3.25 -5.95
N LEU A 169 -6.37 -3.84 -4.81
CA LEU A 169 -7.71 -4.34 -4.53
C LEU A 169 -8.61 -3.19 -4.06
N THR A 170 -9.91 -3.42 -4.10
CA THR A 170 -10.91 -2.42 -3.71
C THR A 170 -11.42 -2.72 -2.31
N LEU A 171 -11.45 -1.71 -1.44
CA LEU A 171 -12.12 -1.86 -0.16
C LEU A 171 -13.62 -2.06 -0.42
N ALA A 172 -14.20 -3.11 0.15
CA ALA A 172 -15.61 -3.48 0.00
C ALA A 172 -16.52 -2.25 0.19
N LYS A 173 -17.38 -1.99 -0.79
CA LYS A 173 -18.08 -0.70 -0.95
C LYS A 173 -19.43 -0.88 -1.61
N HIS A 174 -20.32 0.07 -1.38
CA HIS A 174 -21.60 0.12 -2.09
C HIS A 174 -21.99 1.53 -2.52
N PRO A 175 -22.42 1.73 -3.77
CA PRO A 175 -22.39 0.75 -4.86
C PRO A 175 -20.98 0.50 -5.40
N ASN A 176 -20.78 -0.63 -6.07
CA ASN A 176 -19.53 -0.94 -6.78
C ASN A 176 -19.22 0.09 -7.87
N LYS A 177 -20.26 0.59 -8.54
CA LYS A 177 -20.19 1.63 -9.57
C LYS A 177 -21.18 2.75 -9.27
N GLY A 178 -20.76 3.98 -9.54
CA GLY A 178 -21.58 5.16 -9.29
C GLY A 178 -21.63 5.55 -7.81
N TYR A 179 -22.76 6.14 -7.41
CA TYR A 179 -23.02 6.67 -6.07
C TYR A 179 -24.51 6.58 -5.71
N ILE A 180 -24.78 6.61 -4.42
CA ILE A 180 -26.08 6.80 -3.77
C ILE A 180 -26.37 8.29 -3.67
N ASN A 181 -27.61 8.68 -3.91
CA ASN A 181 -28.04 10.07 -3.82
C ASN A 181 -28.48 10.44 -2.41
N ILE A 182 -28.26 11.70 -2.05
CA ILE A 182 -28.78 12.28 -0.82
C ILE A 182 -30.16 12.88 -1.09
N ASN A 183 -31.17 12.46 -0.32
CA ASN A 183 -32.57 12.86 -0.49
C ASN A 183 -32.97 14.06 0.38
N THR A 184 -32.72 13.99 1.67
CA THR A 184 -33.09 15.03 2.65
C THR A 184 -31.92 15.31 3.57
N THR A 185 -31.63 16.59 3.83
CA THR A 185 -30.56 17.03 4.74
C THR A 185 -31.17 17.65 5.98
N TYR A 186 -30.54 17.49 7.14
CA TYR A 186 -31.00 18.08 8.41
C TYR A 186 -30.17 19.32 8.81
N SER A 187 -30.66 20.07 9.79
CA SER A 187 -30.05 21.32 10.27
C SER A 187 -28.67 21.14 10.93
N ASP A 188 -28.36 19.94 11.40
CA ASP A 188 -27.07 19.58 12.00
C ASP A 188 -25.92 19.47 10.98
N LYS A 189 -26.23 19.53 9.68
CA LYS A 189 -25.29 19.45 8.55
C LYS A 189 -24.41 18.18 8.52
N LYS A 190 -24.77 17.15 9.28
CA LYS A 190 -24.07 15.86 9.32
C LYS A 190 -25.00 14.67 9.18
N SER A 191 -26.31 14.89 9.32
CA SER A 191 -27.33 13.88 9.11
C SER A 191 -28.05 14.09 7.78
N PHE A 192 -28.46 13.00 7.15
CA PHE A 192 -29.25 13.02 5.92
C PHE A 192 -29.96 11.68 5.66
N THR A 193 -30.90 11.67 4.72
CA THR A 193 -31.48 10.45 4.17
C THR A 193 -30.96 10.16 2.76
N TYR A 194 -31.02 8.90 2.35
CA TYR A 194 -30.48 8.42 1.06
C TYR A 194 -31.47 7.52 0.29
N ASP A 195 -31.17 7.23 -0.98
CA ASP A 195 -32.04 6.49 -1.90
C ASP A 195 -31.57 5.06 -2.20
N SER A 196 -31.18 4.31 -1.17
CA SER A 196 -30.80 2.89 -1.31
C SER A 196 -31.43 2.03 -0.22
N ASP A 197 -31.84 0.82 -0.57
CA ASP A 197 -32.28 -0.20 0.39
C ASP A 197 -31.18 -1.19 0.77
N GLN A 198 -30.03 -1.15 0.10
CA GLN A 198 -28.95 -2.10 0.31
C GLN A 198 -28.54 -2.23 1.79
N PRO A 199 -28.42 -1.13 2.57
CA PRO A 199 -28.02 -1.26 3.97
C PRO A 199 -28.95 -2.06 4.88
N LYS A 200 -30.19 -2.33 4.44
CA LYS A 200 -31.14 -3.19 5.18
C LYS A 200 -30.72 -4.67 5.19
N GLN A 201 -29.85 -5.06 4.25
CA GLN A 201 -29.34 -6.43 4.14
C GLN A 201 -28.05 -6.65 4.96
N TRP A 202 -27.53 -5.61 5.61
CA TRP A 202 -26.24 -5.71 6.30
C TRP A 202 -26.37 -6.35 7.67
N HIS A 203 -25.37 -7.15 8.02
CA HIS A 203 -25.32 -7.87 9.29
C HIS A 203 -24.33 -7.20 10.24
N HIS A 204 -24.76 -6.10 10.89
CA HIS A 204 -24.01 -5.35 11.91
C HIS A 204 -22.57 -4.95 11.49
N GLU A 205 -22.44 -3.75 10.94
CA GLU A 205 -21.17 -3.21 10.47
C GLU A 205 -20.59 -2.19 11.46
N ASN A 206 -19.36 -2.41 11.93
CA ASN A 206 -18.80 -1.66 13.06
C ASN A 206 -17.86 -0.49 12.67
N ASP A 207 -17.42 -0.41 11.41
CA ASP A 207 -16.50 0.62 10.95
C ASP A 207 -16.85 1.10 9.53
N VAL A 208 -18.10 1.48 9.33
CA VAL A 208 -18.60 1.98 8.05
C VAL A 208 -18.12 3.42 7.81
N TRP A 209 -17.70 3.70 6.58
CA TRP A 209 -17.36 5.03 6.10
C TRP A 209 -18.23 5.41 4.93
N ALA A 210 -18.48 6.70 4.77
CA ALA A 210 -19.18 7.25 3.63
C ALA A 210 -18.23 8.16 2.87
N HIS A 211 -17.94 7.84 1.59
CA HIS A 211 -17.07 8.61 0.70
C HIS A 211 -17.87 9.21 -0.43
N GLY A 212 -17.78 10.50 -0.65
CA GLY A 212 -18.62 11.14 -1.65
C GLY A 212 -18.38 12.62 -1.82
N PHE A 213 -19.23 13.22 -2.64
CA PHE A 213 -19.27 14.64 -2.94
C PHE A 213 -20.47 15.23 -2.23
N TRP A 214 -20.24 15.99 -1.17
CA TRP A 214 -21.29 16.34 -0.20
C TRP A 214 -22.12 17.55 -0.62
N TYR A 215 -21.44 18.59 -1.10
CA TYR A 215 -22.07 19.84 -1.55
C TYR A 215 -21.61 20.19 -2.97
N TRP A 216 -20.31 20.10 -3.21
CA TRP A 216 -19.68 20.34 -4.50
C TRP A 216 -19.10 19.06 -5.10
N SER A 217 -19.33 18.86 -6.39
CA SER A 217 -18.83 17.73 -7.19
C SER A 217 -17.31 17.70 -7.40
N TRP A 218 -16.58 18.72 -6.97
CA TRP A 218 -15.11 18.78 -7.04
C TRP A 218 -14.43 18.52 -5.70
N SER A 219 -15.19 18.45 -4.60
CA SER A 219 -14.67 18.22 -3.25
C SER A 219 -15.21 16.90 -2.71
N ASP A 220 -14.60 15.79 -3.12
CA ASP A 220 -14.86 14.50 -2.49
C ASP A 220 -14.24 14.47 -1.09
N ARG A 221 -14.93 13.86 -0.14
CA ARG A 221 -14.34 13.50 1.16
C ARG A 221 -14.97 12.24 1.70
N ALA A 222 -14.22 11.50 2.51
CA ALA A 222 -14.77 10.40 3.30
C ALA A 222 -14.90 10.80 4.77
N TYR A 223 -16.00 10.40 5.38
CA TYR A 223 -16.27 10.58 6.79
C TYR A 223 -16.75 9.27 7.41
N LYS A 224 -16.38 9.04 8.67
CA LYS A 224 -16.88 7.91 9.43
C LYS A 224 -18.39 8.04 9.63
N VAL A 225 -19.12 6.95 9.49
CA VAL A 225 -20.53 6.88 9.85
C VAL A 225 -20.64 6.71 11.36
N GLN A 226 -21.28 7.68 12.02
CA GLN A 226 -21.52 7.63 13.47
C GLN A 226 -22.76 6.82 13.80
N HIS A 227 -23.82 6.96 12.99
CA HIS A 227 -25.06 6.22 13.15
C HIS A 227 -25.66 5.92 11.78
N LEU A 228 -26.23 4.73 11.63
CA LEU A 228 -26.94 4.28 10.44
C LEU A 228 -28.25 3.61 10.87
N ASP A 229 -29.36 4.14 10.39
CA ASP A 229 -30.71 3.55 10.51
C ASP A 229 -31.15 3.09 9.11
N PRO A 230 -30.96 1.80 8.76
CA PRO A 230 -31.33 1.27 7.45
C PRO A 230 -32.83 1.34 7.17
N GLU A 231 -33.68 1.20 8.20
CA GLU A 231 -35.13 1.21 8.05
C GLU A 231 -35.64 2.58 7.62
N LYS A 232 -35.11 3.64 8.24
CA LYS A 232 -35.43 5.03 7.88
C LYS A 232 -34.55 5.59 6.76
N ARG A 233 -33.62 4.79 6.23
CA ARG A 233 -32.55 5.21 5.30
C ARG A 233 -31.87 6.49 5.77
N ASN A 234 -31.60 6.57 7.06
CA ASN A 234 -31.03 7.74 7.71
C ASN A 234 -29.59 7.45 8.15
N ILE A 235 -28.72 8.44 7.99
CA ILE A 235 -27.31 8.35 8.33
C ILE A 235 -26.89 9.63 9.03
N THR A 236 -26.04 9.48 10.05
CA THR A 236 -25.34 10.58 10.73
C THR A 236 -23.84 10.35 10.58
N LEU A 237 -23.14 11.31 9.99
CA LEU A 237 -21.67 11.32 9.92
C LEU A 237 -21.06 11.72 11.26
N SER A 238 -19.81 11.34 11.49
CA SER A 238 -19.06 11.71 12.70
C SER A 238 -18.90 13.22 12.89
N LYS A 239 -18.90 13.99 11.79
CA LYS A 239 -18.87 15.45 11.79
C LYS A 239 -19.45 16.04 10.50
N PRO A 240 -19.84 17.33 10.51
CA PRO A 240 -20.30 18.02 9.31
C PRO A 240 -19.21 18.06 8.22
N PRO A 241 -19.56 17.79 6.95
CA PRO A 241 -18.63 17.99 5.84
C PRO A 241 -18.21 19.45 5.68
N LEU A 242 -17.00 19.68 5.13
CA LEU A 242 -16.38 21.01 5.02
C LEU A 242 -17.29 22.12 4.47
N TYR A 243 -18.04 21.83 3.40
CA TYR A 243 -18.96 22.79 2.77
C TYR A 243 -20.43 22.50 3.08
N GLY A 244 -20.70 21.60 4.04
CA GLY A 244 -22.02 21.07 4.33
C GLY A 244 -22.46 19.96 3.37
N ILE A 245 -23.75 19.65 3.41
CA ILE A 245 -24.40 18.59 2.64
C ILE A 245 -25.52 19.22 1.83
N LYS A 246 -25.70 18.76 0.59
CA LYS A 246 -26.81 19.15 -0.28
C LYS A 246 -27.53 17.89 -0.75
N LYS A 247 -28.85 17.97 -0.93
CA LYS A 247 -29.59 17.00 -1.76
C LYS A 247 -28.92 16.96 -3.14
N GLY A 248 -28.77 15.80 -3.76
CA GLY A 248 -28.12 15.70 -5.06
C GLY A 248 -28.61 14.50 -5.85
N HIS A 249 -28.25 14.46 -7.13
CA HIS A 249 -28.44 13.29 -7.96
C HIS A 249 -27.17 13.07 -8.77
N TYR A 250 -26.61 11.88 -8.68
CA TYR A 250 -25.44 11.48 -9.43
C TYR A 250 -25.79 11.37 -10.92
N ASP A 251 -25.08 12.12 -11.75
CA ASP A 251 -25.20 12.08 -13.20
C ASP A 251 -23.83 11.71 -13.79
N ALA A 252 -23.69 10.48 -14.27
CA ALA A 252 -22.47 10.00 -14.90
C ALA A 252 -22.10 10.78 -16.17
N SER A 253 -23.09 11.32 -16.89
CA SER A 253 -22.87 12.12 -18.10
C SER A 253 -22.35 13.53 -17.79
N ALA A 254 -22.50 13.99 -16.54
CA ALA A 254 -22.00 15.28 -16.13
C ALA A 254 -20.47 15.33 -16.01
N LEU A 255 -19.77 14.20 -15.92
CA LEU A 255 -18.30 14.20 -15.80
C LEU A 255 -17.58 14.62 -17.09
N SER A 256 -18.21 14.50 -18.25
CA SER A 256 -17.61 14.81 -19.55
C SER A 256 -17.73 16.28 -19.96
N LYS A 257 -18.58 17.07 -19.29
CA LYS A 257 -18.80 18.49 -19.59
C LYS A 257 -18.14 19.35 -18.52
N GLY A 258 -16.86 19.70 -18.75
CA GLY A 258 -15.94 20.36 -17.82
C GLY A 258 -16.42 21.71 -17.29
N GLY A 259 -17.24 21.69 -16.25
CA GLY A 259 -17.66 22.87 -15.50
C GLY A 259 -17.29 22.73 -14.03
N TYR A 260 -16.40 23.58 -13.54
CA TYR A 260 -16.24 23.83 -12.11
C TYR A 260 -17.59 24.32 -11.56
N SER A 261 -18.01 23.83 -10.38
CA SER A 261 -19.27 24.17 -9.67
C SER A 261 -20.50 23.26 -9.90
N LYS A 262 -20.38 22.02 -10.39
CA LYS A 262 -21.53 21.11 -10.36
C LYS A 262 -21.90 20.70 -8.94
N GLN A 263 -23.19 20.52 -8.72
CA GLN A 263 -23.76 20.11 -7.44
C GLN A 263 -23.30 18.70 -7.06
N GLY A 264 -22.86 18.54 -5.81
CA GLY A 264 -22.65 17.24 -5.18
C GLY A 264 -23.98 16.66 -4.67
N GLY A 265 -23.95 16.04 -3.50
CA GLY A 265 -25.08 15.37 -2.87
C GLY A 265 -25.20 13.90 -3.23
N TYR A 266 -24.06 13.23 -3.39
CA TYR A 266 -24.00 11.79 -3.67
C TYR A 266 -22.73 11.17 -3.07
N PHE A 267 -22.84 9.92 -2.62
CA PHE A 267 -21.81 9.23 -1.85
C PHE A 267 -21.87 7.72 -2.06
N ARG A 268 -20.89 7.00 -1.54
CA ARG A 268 -20.87 5.55 -1.44
C ARG A 268 -20.47 5.14 -0.04
N PHE A 269 -20.93 4.00 0.41
CA PHE A 269 -20.40 3.36 1.60
C PHE A 269 -19.10 2.63 1.26
N VAL A 270 -18.15 2.63 2.20
CA VAL A 270 -16.88 1.90 2.07
C VAL A 270 -16.55 1.23 3.42
N ASN A 271 -15.74 0.18 3.36
CA ASN A 271 -15.38 -0.67 4.50
C ASN A 271 -16.57 -1.44 5.09
N VAL A 272 -17.40 -2.02 4.21
CA VAL A 272 -18.60 -2.78 4.57
C VAL A 272 -18.39 -4.25 4.21
N MET A 273 -18.33 -5.16 5.19
CA MET A 273 -18.06 -6.58 4.90
C MET A 273 -19.22 -7.23 4.14
N SER A 274 -20.45 -6.78 4.40
CA SER A 274 -21.65 -7.16 3.65
C SER A 274 -21.64 -6.72 2.17
N GLU A 275 -20.64 -5.95 1.75
CA GLU A 275 -20.45 -5.49 0.36
C GLU A 275 -19.12 -6.00 -0.21
N LEU A 276 -18.57 -7.08 0.34
CA LEU A 276 -17.46 -7.81 -0.26
C LEU A 276 -18.08 -8.79 -1.27
N ASP A 277 -18.39 -8.29 -2.47
CA ASP A 277 -19.32 -8.92 -3.40
C ASP A 277 -18.82 -9.02 -4.86
N GLU A 278 -17.65 -8.45 -5.17
CA GLU A 278 -16.96 -8.62 -6.45
C GLU A 278 -15.52 -9.20 -6.29
N PRO A 279 -15.01 -9.94 -7.30
CA PRO A 279 -13.61 -10.32 -7.34
C PRO A 279 -12.70 -9.10 -7.29
N GLY A 280 -11.69 -9.15 -6.42
CA GLY A 280 -10.78 -8.04 -6.16
C GLY A 280 -11.23 -7.12 -5.02
N ASP A 281 -12.33 -7.44 -4.33
CA ASP A 281 -12.69 -6.78 -3.08
C ASP A 281 -11.91 -7.33 -1.88
N TYR A 282 -11.68 -6.46 -0.91
CA TYR A 282 -11.17 -6.84 0.39
C TYR A 282 -11.85 -6.08 1.54
N TYR A 283 -11.78 -6.66 2.73
CA TYR A 283 -12.21 -6.07 3.99
C TYR A 283 -11.18 -6.36 5.08
N VAL A 284 -10.85 -5.37 5.91
CA VAL A 284 -9.95 -5.55 7.05
C VAL A 284 -10.74 -5.35 8.34
N ASP A 285 -10.92 -6.45 9.07
CA ASP A 285 -11.38 -6.41 10.46
C ASP A 285 -10.20 -5.98 11.33
N ARG A 286 -10.11 -4.67 11.59
CA ARG A 286 -9.00 -4.07 12.34
C ARG A 286 -9.03 -4.40 13.83
N GLU A 287 -10.20 -4.69 14.37
CA GLU A 287 -10.35 -5.09 15.77
C GLU A 287 -9.80 -6.50 15.99
N ARG A 288 -10.10 -7.42 15.08
CA ARG A 288 -9.68 -8.83 15.18
C ARG A 288 -8.36 -9.12 14.47
N GLY A 289 -7.86 -8.17 13.67
CA GLY A 289 -6.65 -8.29 12.86
C GLY A 289 -6.75 -9.30 11.73
N ILE A 290 -7.92 -9.37 11.07
CA ILE A 290 -8.19 -10.34 10.00
C ILE A 290 -8.43 -9.60 8.68
N LEU A 291 -7.70 -10.01 7.65
CA LEU A 291 -7.93 -9.59 6.28
C LEU A 291 -8.81 -10.63 5.58
N TYR A 292 -9.89 -10.18 4.95
CA TYR A 292 -10.77 -10.96 4.08
C TYR A 292 -10.61 -10.46 2.65
N VAL A 293 -10.46 -11.36 1.69
CA VAL A 293 -10.25 -11.03 0.27
C VAL A 293 -11.06 -11.96 -0.60
N TRP A 294 -11.72 -11.44 -1.63
CA TRP A 294 -12.16 -12.24 -2.77
C TRP A 294 -11.06 -12.14 -3.86
N PRO A 295 -10.27 -13.21 -4.09
CA PRO A 295 -9.24 -13.21 -5.12
C PRO A 295 -9.76 -12.83 -6.51
N SER A 296 -9.01 -12.02 -7.25
CA SER A 296 -9.38 -11.56 -8.58
C SER A 296 -9.29 -12.68 -9.63
N ASN A 297 -8.29 -13.56 -9.49
CA ASN A 297 -7.96 -14.56 -10.53
C ASN A 297 -8.29 -16.00 -10.13
N SER A 298 -7.91 -16.44 -8.93
CA SER A 298 -8.01 -17.85 -8.55
C SER A 298 -8.39 -18.04 -7.08
N VAL A 299 -9.25 -19.03 -6.83
CA VAL A 299 -9.71 -19.40 -5.49
C VAL A 299 -9.48 -20.90 -5.27
N PRO A 300 -8.61 -21.32 -4.33
CA PRO A 300 -7.71 -20.48 -3.54
C PRO A 300 -6.57 -19.87 -4.39
N TYR A 301 -5.79 -18.96 -3.79
CA TYR A 301 -4.57 -18.43 -4.41
C TYR A 301 -3.56 -19.53 -4.75
N LYS A 302 -2.78 -19.29 -5.80
CA LYS A 302 -1.63 -20.13 -6.22
C LYS A 302 -0.33 -19.52 -5.70
N ASP A 303 0.73 -20.31 -5.63
CA ASP A 303 2.07 -19.82 -5.21
C ASP A 303 2.64 -18.73 -6.13
N SER A 304 2.21 -18.73 -7.40
CA SER A 304 2.54 -17.71 -8.39
C SER A 304 1.86 -16.36 -8.13
N ASP A 305 0.78 -16.34 -7.35
CA ASP A 305 0.10 -15.09 -7.01
C ASP A 305 0.95 -14.27 -6.02
N LYS A 306 0.97 -12.97 -6.26
CA LYS A 306 1.72 -12.00 -5.46
C LYS A 306 0.74 -11.12 -4.70
N ILE A 307 0.60 -11.40 -3.40
CA ILE A 307 -0.28 -10.64 -2.52
C ILE A 307 0.59 -9.78 -1.60
N TYR A 308 0.38 -8.48 -1.61
CA TYR A 308 1.09 -7.52 -0.77
C TYR A 308 0.13 -6.69 0.05
N VAL A 309 0.57 -6.29 1.24
CA VAL A 309 -0.09 -5.28 2.06
C VAL A 309 0.84 -4.10 2.31
N SER A 310 0.33 -2.88 2.29
CA SER A 310 1.15 -1.68 2.57
C SER A 310 1.49 -1.58 4.06
N ILE A 311 2.78 -1.42 4.38
CA ILE A 311 3.28 -1.34 5.77
C ILE A 311 4.20 -0.15 6.05
N VAL A 312 4.86 0.41 5.02
CA VAL A 312 5.73 1.59 5.13
C VAL A 312 5.09 2.76 4.38
N PRO A 313 4.93 3.94 5.01
CA PRO A 313 4.23 5.08 4.41
C PRO A 313 5.01 5.79 3.31
N THR A 314 6.34 5.67 3.30
CA THR A 314 7.23 6.31 2.31
C THR A 314 8.48 5.45 2.15
N CYS A 315 8.81 5.06 0.91
CA CYS A 315 9.94 4.16 0.66
C CYS A 315 11.30 4.83 0.82
N ILE A 316 11.45 6.09 0.38
CA ILE A 316 12.74 6.80 0.31
C ILE A 316 12.56 8.23 0.81
N GLU A 317 13.46 8.67 1.68
CA GLU A 317 13.62 10.06 2.16
C GLU A 317 15.09 10.48 2.21
#